data_AF-A0A0W1F5X5-F1
#
_entry.id   AF-A0A0W1F5X5-F1
#
_cell.length_a   1.000
_cell.length_b   1.000
_cell.length_c   1.000
_cell.angle_alpha   90.00
_cell.angle_beta   90.00
_cell.angle_gamma   90.00
#
_symmetry.space_group_name_H-M   'P 1'
#
loop_
_entity.id
_entity.type
_entity.pdbx_description
1 polymer ?
#
loop_
_entity_poly.entity_id
_entity_poly.type
_entity_poly.pdbx_seq_one_letter_code
_entity_poly.pdbx_strand_id
1 'polypeptide(L)'
;MSAPIFEISADPGLNGKIYYLPLAPQSKDHQERYKVCARLRLVNKTTGRRAVTITGIRLSFEGHGAFDMEMVPEKNMEPEDGVLAFDEAATWHNGSWRENEDSPRQYNQVYLDGPAPTKMTVSVTCADFTRNYTQTFDLIRWGDPTGDGPLLLPFVRHELGDDEYVVTSARHYYNGGNSGTQIFAYDISIQARRNGEWSRNRVADATKNTDSRVFGRAVRGMGDGEVIDVIDGFWDNDFGAGNRTDHYGSNTVWVRYGELEVGYMHLKRDSITVETGDTVWAGRKLAEAGNSGNTKGSPHLHMECRVASNNRLCAMTFRNTWQLERELVPADNGPGRRVRIDDQGVSEQTAALRPFATQLTPPTLGRVDVELEAIVGEVFGGVSKGGDGFVIVNGKLKRVPPRGIKGALLQAIVELSAAEELERKAGDKAIAAATAKLQKVLAGGGR
;
A
#
# COMPACT_ATOMS: atom_id res chain seq x y z
N MET A 1 -12.85 39.14 -20.20
CA MET A 1 -13.12 38.69 -18.81
C MET A 1 -11.96 37.81 -18.35
N SER A 2 -11.41 38.06 -17.16
CA SER A 2 -10.35 37.23 -16.57
C SER A 2 -10.86 35.82 -16.30
N ALA A 3 -9.97 34.83 -16.24
CA ALA A 3 -10.28 33.53 -15.64
C ALA A 3 -10.17 33.67 -14.10
N PRO A 4 -10.80 32.79 -13.30
CA PRO A 4 -10.48 32.73 -11.89
C PRO A 4 -9.03 32.25 -11.73
N ILE A 5 -8.44 32.44 -10.55
CA ILE A 5 -7.09 32.00 -10.23
C ILE A 5 -7.18 31.06 -9.03
N PHE A 6 -6.60 29.87 -9.17
CA PHE A 6 -6.52 28.88 -8.10
C PHE A 6 -5.10 28.40 -7.89
N GLU A 7 -4.80 28.00 -6.67
CA GLU A 7 -3.68 27.11 -6.37
C GLU A 7 -4.24 25.70 -6.16
N ILE A 8 -3.91 24.75 -7.05
CA ILE A 8 -4.42 23.38 -6.98
C ILE A 8 -3.31 22.44 -6.56
N SER A 9 -3.61 21.62 -5.54
CA SER A 9 -2.81 20.45 -5.15
C SER A 9 -3.66 19.18 -5.27
N ALA A 10 -3.02 18.02 -5.40
CA ALA A 10 -3.69 16.75 -5.65
C ALA A 10 -3.09 15.64 -4.78
N ASP A 11 -3.93 14.69 -4.33
CA ASP A 11 -3.57 13.54 -3.51
C ASP A 11 -4.06 12.21 -4.12
N PRO A 12 -3.26 11.13 -4.14
CA PRO A 12 -1.84 11.07 -3.79
C PRO A 12 -0.98 11.90 -4.74
N GLY A 13 -0.39 12.95 -4.19
CA GLY A 13 0.63 13.72 -4.86
C GLY A 13 1.85 13.83 -3.99
N LEU A 14 2.93 13.20 -4.44
CA LEU A 14 4.27 13.47 -3.93
C LEU A 14 4.93 14.51 -4.84
N ASN A 15 5.46 15.56 -4.23
CA ASN A 15 6.27 16.57 -4.92
C ASN A 15 5.56 17.25 -6.12
N GLY A 16 4.25 17.50 -6.00
CA GLY A 16 3.46 18.18 -7.04
C GLY A 16 3.11 17.34 -8.26
N LYS A 17 3.39 16.03 -8.23
CA LYS A 17 3.03 15.07 -9.28
C LYS A 17 1.80 14.28 -8.88
N ILE A 18 1.12 13.67 -9.84
CA ILE A 18 0.01 12.75 -9.59
C ILE A 18 0.42 11.37 -10.05
N TYR A 19 0.07 10.36 -9.28
CA TYR A 19 0.47 9.00 -9.59
C TYR A 19 -0.70 8.15 -10.08
N TYR A 20 -0.45 7.31 -11.08
CA TYR A 20 -1.41 6.34 -11.59
C TYR A 20 -1.00 4.91 -11.20
N LEU A 21 -1.96 4.07 -10.85
CA LEU A 21 -1.70 2.65 -10.60
C LEU A 21 -1.83 1.86 -11.91
N PRO A 22 -0.75 1.21 -12.40
CA PRO A 22 -0.89 0.21 -13.46
C PRO A 22 -1.70 -0.98 -12.93
N LEU A 23 -2.70 -1.43 -13.70
CA LEU A 23 -3.51 -2.60 -13.35
C LEU A 23 -3.10 -3.79 -14.19
N ALA A 24 -3.06 -4.96 -13.58
CA ALA A 24 -2.91 -6.20 -14.33
C ALA A 24 -4.11 -6.39 -15.25
N PRO A 25 -3.91 -6.72 -16.54
CA PRO A 25 -5.01 -6.94 -17.46
C PRO A 25 -5.83 -8.15 -17.01
N GLN A 26 -7.14 -8.15 -17.25
CA GLN A 26 -8.00 -9.25 -16.83
C GLN A 26 -7.56 -10.60 -17.46
N SER A 27 -6.98 -10.55 -18.66
CA SER A 27 -6.29 -11.68 -19.31
C SER A 27 -5.29 -11.16 -20.35
N LYS A 28 -4.47 -12.06 -20.92
CA LYS A 28 -3.36 -11.70 -21.83
C LYS A 28 -3.78 -10.91 -23.09
N ASP A 29 -5.04 -11.00 -23.48
CA ASP A 29 -5.58 -10.39 -24.70
C ASP A 29 -6.32 -9.07 -24.40
N HIS A 30 -6.42 -8.69 -23.12
CA HIS A 30 -6.97 -7.40 -22.72
C HIS A 30 -5.88 -6.32 -22.76
N GLN A 31 -6.29 -5.11 -23.14
CA GLN A 31 -5.40 -3.95 -23.15
C GLN A 31 -4.91 -3.63 -21.73
N GLU A 32 -3.74 -3.01 -21.66
CA GLU A 32 -3.25 -2.44 -20.41
C GLU A 32 -4.21 -1.36 -19.90
N ARG A 33 -4.38 -1.32 -18.58
CA ARG A 33 -5.30 -0.41 -17.90
C ARG A 33 -4.57 0.32 -16.79
N TYR A 34 -4.94 1.58 -16.60
CA TYR A 34 -4.33 2.46 -15.61
C TYR A 34 -5.43 3.11 -14.79
N LYS A 35 -5.28 3.10 -13.47
CA LYS A 35 -6.20 3.76 -12.55
C LYS A 35 -5.59 5.07 -12.07
N VAL A 36 -6.32 6.16 -12.25
CA VAL A 36 -6.02 7.46 -11.66
C VAL A 36 -7.07 7.77 -10.60
N CYS A 37 -6.60 8.11 -9.41
CA CYS A 37 -7.41 8.66 -8.35
C CYS A 37 -6.75 9.93 -7.84
N ALA A 38 -7.52 11.00 -7.70
CA ALA A 38 -7.03 12.28 -7.23
C ALA A 38 -8.07 12.94 -6.32
N ARG A 39 -7.67 13.31 -5.11
CA ARG A 39 -8.35 14.28 -4.26
C ARG A 39 -7.70 15.62 -4.50
N LEU A 40 -8.44 16.61 -4.97
CA LEU A 40 -7.92 17.93 -5.28
C LEU A 40 -8.18 18.87 -4.12
N ARG A 41 -7.21 19.70 -3.76
CA ARG A 41 -7.40 20.85 -2.87
C ARG A 41 -7.15 22.12 -3.66
N LEU A 42 -8.19 22.95 -3.79
CA LEU A 42 -8.22 24.15 -4.59
C LEU A 42 -8.30 25.36 -3.66
N VAL A 43 -7.28 26.23 -3.66
CA VAL A 43 -7.31 27.50 -2.91
C VAL A 43 -7.66 28.63 -3.87
N ASN A 44 -8.68 29.41 -3.55
CA ASN A 44 -9.04 30.58 -4.35
C ASN A 44 -8.01 31.69 -4.17
N LYS A 45 -7.34 32.08 -5.26
CA LYS A 45 -6.37 33.19 -5.31
C LYS A 45 -6.84 34.33 -6.21
N THR A 46 -8.14 34.37 -6.51
CA THR A 46 -8.73 35.37 -7.41
C THR A 46 -8.85 36.72 -6.72
N THR A 47 -7.92 37.63 -6.99
CA THR A 47 -7.93 38.99 -6.43
C THR A 47 -9.07 39.84 -6.99
N GLY A 48 -9.59 40.78 -6.20
CA GLY A 48 -10.62 41.74 -6.64
C GLY A 48 -12.05 41.20 -6.67
N ARG A 49 -12.27 40.01 -6.11
CA ARG A 49 -13.59 39.40 -5.88
C ARG A 49 -13.74 39.03 -4.41
N ARG A 50 -14.96 39.09 -3.89
CA ARG A 50 -15.27 38.63 -2.52
C ARG A 50 -15.22 37.11 -2.40
N ALA A 51 -15.75 36.41 -3.40
CA ALA A 51 -15.75 34.95 -3.49
C ALA A 51 -15.83 34.51 -4.96
N VAL A 52 -15.56 33.22 -5.19
CA VAL A 52 -15.82 32.52 -6.46
C VAL A 52 -16.71 31.31 -6.18
N THR A 53 -17.60 30.97 -7.11
CA THR A 53 -18.44 29.77 -7.03
C THR A 53 -17.98 28.76 -8.06
N ILE A 54 -17.41 27.64 -7.62
CA ILE A 54 -17.02 26.52 -8.48
C ILE A 54 -18.28 25.79 -8.93
N THR A 55 -18.45 25.65 -10.25
CA THR A 55 -19.60 24.97 -10.88
C THR A 55 -19.20 23.74 -11.68
N GLY A 56 -17.90 23.51 -11.90
CA GLY A 56 -17.42 22.39 -12.70
C GLY A 56 -15.94 22.10 -12.46
N ILE A 57 -15.59 20.82 -12.41
CA ILE A 57 -14.21 20.32 -12.47
C ILE A 57 -14.18 19.24 -13.55
N ARG A 58 -13.26 19.37 -14.50
CA ARG A 58 -13.06 18.42 -15.59
C ARG A 58 -11.62 17.94 -15.57
N LEU A 59 -11.42 16.64 -15.76
CA LEU A 59 -10.11 16.03 -15.92
C LEU A 59 -9.91 15.68 -17.38
N SER A 60 -8.77 16.05 -17.96
CA SER A 60 -8.37 15.56 -19.28
C SER A 60 -6.96 14.99 -19.22
N PHE A 61 -6.70 14.01 -20.07
CA PHE A 61 -5.47 13.24 -20.07
C PHE A 61 -4.84 13.31 -21.46
N GLU A 62 -3.53 13.49 -21.54
CA GLU A 62 -2.86 13.57 -22.84
C GLU A 62 -3.04 12.27 -23.65
N GLY A 63 -3.44 12.37 -24.92
CA GLY A 63 -3.73 11.20 -25.77
C GLY A 63 -5.05 10.50 -25.45
N HIS A 64 -5.78 11.02 -24.46
CA HIS A 64 -7.05 10.50 -23.96
C HIS A 64 -8.10 11.62 -23.99
N GLY A 65 -9.38 11.24 -24.01
CA GLY A 65 -10.46 12.23 -24.02
C GLY A 65 -10.51 13.11 -22.76
N ALA A 66 -11.43 14.06 -22.75
CA ALA A 66 -11.83 14.72 -21.52
C ALA A 66 -12.89 13.88 -20.80
N PHE A 67 -12.74 13.77 -19.50
CA PHE A 67 -13.69 13.10 -18.61
C PHE A 67 -14.38 14.17 -17.79
N ASP A 68 -15.67 14.33 -18.05
CA ASP A 68 -16.55 15.09 -17.17
C ASP A 68 -16.68 14.33 -15.87
N MET A 69 -16.11 14.91 -14.82
CA MET A 69 -16.35 14.42 -13.48
C MET A 69 -17.70 14.95 -13.04
N GLU A 70 -18.53 14.08 -12.48
CA GLU A 70 -19.82 14.53 -11.99
C GLU A 70 -19.61 15.39 -10.74
N MET A 71 -19.73 16.70 -10.94
CA MET A 71 -19.71 17.68 -9.88
C MET A 71 -21.11 17.76 -9.30
N VAL A 72 -21.29 17.03 -8.20
CA VAL A 72 -22.37 17.29 -7.26
C VAL A 72 -21.69 17.94 -6.05
N PRO A 73 -21.63 19.28 -5.98
CA PRO A 73 -20.97 20.01 -4.90
C PRO A 73 -21.32 19.46 -3.51
N GLU A 74 -22.61 19.18 -3.26
CA GLU A 74 -23.14 18.60 -2.02
C GLU A 74 -22.71 17.16 -1.69
N LYS A 75 -21.88 16.52 -2.53
CA LYS A 75 -21.49 15.10 -2.39
C LYS A 75 -20.01 14.86 -2.62
N ASN A 76 -19.38 15.68 -3.46
CA ASN A 76 -18.01 15.46 -3.92
C ASN A 76 -17.12 16.69 -3.68
N MET A 77 -17.60 17.71 -2.94
CA MET A 77 -16.82 18.89 -2.59
C MET A 77 -17.13 19.38 -1.17
N GLU A 78 -16.09 19.88 -0.50
CA GLU A 78 -16.20 20.59 0.78
C GLU A 78 -15.52 21.96 0.62
N PRO A 79 -16.20 23.10 0.79
CA PRO A 79 -17.61 23.23 1.17
C PRO A 79 -18.56 22.78 0.05
N GLU A 80 -19.71 22.27 0.48
CA GLU A 80 -20.74 21.65 -0.37
C GLU A 80 -21.38 22.62 -1.38
N ASP A 81 -21.33 23.94 -1.14
CA ASP A 81 -21.88 24.95 -2.06
C ASP A 81 -20.87 25.43 -3.12
N GLY A 82 -19.60 25.02 -3.00
CA GLY A 82 -18.53 25.45 -3.90
C GLY A 82 -18.18 26.93 -3.85
N VAL A 83 -18.67 27.66 -2.85
CA VAL A 83 -18.39 29.09 -2.67
C VAL A 83 -17.12 29.22 -1.85
N LEU A 84 -16.10 29.87 -2.44
CA LEU A 84 -14.81 30.09 -1.80
C LEU A 84 -14.51 31.57 -1.70
N ALA A 85 -14.34 32.10 -0.49
CA ALA A 85 -13.76 33.42 -0.30
C ALA A 85 -12.30 33.44 -0.78
N PHE A 86 -11.70 34.63 -0.86
CA PHE A 86 -10.27 34.75 -1.14
C PHE A 86 -9.45 34.01 -0.06
N ASP A 87 -8.46 33.23 -0.49
CA ASP A 87 -7.60 32.37 0.33
C ASP A 87 -8.28 31.18 1.04
N GLU A 88 -9.58 30.98 0.84
CA GLU A 88 -10.25 29.76 1.29
C GLU A 88 -10.02 28.58 0.32
N ALA A 89 -10.17 27.37 0.86
CA ALA A 89 -9.91 26.13 0.14
C ALA A 89 -11.18 25.28 0.00
N ALA A 90 -11.38 24.73 -1.19
CA ALA A 90 -12.25 23.59 -1.39
C ALA A 90 -11.41 22.31 -1.48
N THR A 91 -11.96 21.22 -0.96
CA THR A 91 -11.52 19.87 -1.31
C THR A 91 -12.52 19.28 -2.29
N TRP A 92 -12.03 18.71 -3.39
CA TRP A 92 -12.81 17.88 -4.29
C TRP A 92 -12.30 16.44 -4.25
N HIS A 93 -13.21 15.48 -4.38
CA HIS A 93 -12.88 14.06 -4.25
C HIS A 93 -13.45 13.24 -5.42
N ASN A 94 -12.73 12.20 -5.82
CA ASN A 94 -13.04 11.34 -6.95
C ASN A 94 -13.88 10.11 -6.56
N GLY A 95 -14.80 10.32 -5.61
CA GLY A 95 -15.63 9.31 -4.95
C GLY A 95 -16.68 8.64 -5.80
N SER A 96 -17.46 7.76 -5.17
CA SER A 96 -18.69 7.28 -5.77
C SER A 96 -19.91 7.79 -5.03
N TRP A 97 -20.94 8.16 -5.76
CA TRP A 97 -22.19 8.66 -5.21
C TRP A 97 -23.39 8.03 -5.92
N ARG A 98 -24.55 8.08 -5.28
CA ARG A 98 -25.85 7.72 -5.86
C ARG A 98 -26.90 8.64 -5.24
N GLU A 99 -27.93 8.98 -5.98
CA GLU A 99 -28.99 9.89 -5.52
C GLU A 99 -29.78 9.30 -4.35
N ASN A 100 -30.10 8.01 -4.43
CA ASN A 100 -30.76 7.23 -3.39
C ASN A 100 -30.28 5.77 -3.50
N GLU A 101 -30.79 4.87 -2.66
CA GLU A 101 -30.34 3.47 -2.65
C GLU A 101 -30.64 2.69 -3.94
N ASP A 102 -31.66 3.11 -4.69
CA ASP A 102 -32.12 2.45 -5.91
C ASP A 102 -31.45 2.99 -7.18
N SER A 103 -30.85 4.19 -7.11
CA SER A 103 -30.17 4.82 -8.25
C SER A 103 -28.84 4.13 -8.59
N PRO A 104 -28.48 4.03 -9.90
CA PRO A 104 -27.19 3.52 -10.31
C PRO A 104 -26.07 4.40 -9.74
N ARG A 105 -25.04 3.74 -9.21
CA ARG A 105 -23.90 4.41 -8.59
C ARG A 105 -22.98 5.00 -9.64
N GLN A 106 -22.64 6.26 -9.47
CA GLN A 106 -21.70 7.02 -10.27
C GLN A 106 -20.33 6.93 -9.62
N TYR A 107 -19.28 6.66 -10.40
CA TYR A 107 -17.91 6.50 -9.93
C TYR A 107 -17.01 7.53 -10.59
N ASN A 108 -16.39 8.41 -9.80
CA ASN A 108 -15.43 9.40 -10.29
C ASN A 108 -13.99 8.85 -10.32
N GLN A 109 -13.80 7.54 -10.24
CA GLN A 109 -12.50 6.89 -10.46
C GLN A 109 -12.23 6.81 -11.95
N VAL A 110 -11.03 7.23 -12.38
CA VAL A 110 -10.68 7.23 -13.80
C VAL A 110 -9.89 5.97 -14.13
N TYR A 111 -10.37 5.23 -15.13
CA TYR A 111 -9.68 4.10 -15.74
C TYR A 111 -9.36 4.46 -17.18
N LEU A 112 -8.09 4.32 -17.55
CA LEU A 112 -7.57 4.68 -18.87
C LEU A 112 -7.01 3.43 -19.54
N ASP A 113 -7.34 3.26 -20.81
CA ASP A 113 -6.71 2.24 -21.65
C ASP A 113 -5.27 2.70 -22.01
N GLY A 114 -4.43 1.78 -22.48
CA GLY A 114 -3.07 2.11 -22.88
C GLY A 114 -2.97 2.89 -24.21
N PRO A 115 -1.88 3.64 -24.42
CA PRO A 115 -0.72 3.81 -23.54
C PRO A 115 -0.99 4.78 -22.37
N ALA A 116 -0.22 4.66 -21.28
CA ALA A 116 -0.36 5.52 -20.12
C ALA A 116 -0.16 7.00 -20.47
N PRO A 117 -1.03 7.93 -20.01
CA PRO A 117 -0.81 9.35 -20.19
C PRO A 117 0.38 9.84 -19.37
N THR A 118 1.08 10.86 -19.88
CA THR A 118 2.16 11.52 -19.12
C THR A 118 1.70 12.77 -18.39
N LYS A 119 0.50 13.27 -18.70
CA LYS A 119 -0.07 14.50 -18.15
C LYS A 119 -1.55 14.36 -17.86
N MET A 120 -1.97 15.02 -16.79
CA MET A 120 -3.37 15.25 -16.45
C MET A 120 -3.61 16.74 -16.30
N THR A 121 -4.66 17.26 -16.93
CA THR A 121 -5.09 18.65 -16.80
C THR A 121 -6.39 18.73 -16.03
N VAL A 122 -6.39 19.54 -14.97
CA VAL A 122 -7.59 19.94 -14.23
C VAL A 122 -8.11 21.24 -14.82
N SER A 123 -9.39 21.28 -15.20
CA SER A 123 -10.10 22.48 -15.62
C SER A 123 -11.19 22.82 -14.61
N VAL A 124 -11.17 24.04 -14.06
CA VAL A 124 -12.14 24.55 -13.08
C VAL A 124 -13.01 25.62 -13.73
N THR A 125 -14.33 25.39 -13.71
CA THR A 125 -15.36 26.31 -14.18
C THR A 125 -15.98 27.04 -13.00
N CYS A 126 -16.21 28.35 -13.13
CA CYS A 126 -16.88 29.16 -12.10
C CYS A 126 -18.04 29.96 -12.71
N ALA A 127 -19.12 30.16 -11.95
CA ALA A 127 -20.37 30.76 -12.41
C ALA A 127 -20.20 32.13 -13.11
N ASP A 128 -19.37 33.01 -12.54
CA ASP A 128 -19.22 34.40 -13.02
C ASP A 128 -18.01 34.59 -13.96
N PHE A 129 -17.51 33.52 -14.56
CA PHE A 129 -16.31 33.54 -15.39
C PHE A 129 -16.54 32.86 -16.74
N THR A 130 -16.17 33.53 -17.83
CA THR A 130 -16.30 32.98 -19.19
C THR A 130 -15.11 32.13 -19.63
N ARG A 131 -14.07 32.04 -18.79
CA ARG A 131 -12.87 31.23 -19.02
C ARG A 131 -12.61 30.36 -17.80
N ASN A 132 -12.28 29.11 -18.05
CA ASN A 132 -11.89 28.17 -17.02
C ASN A 132 -10.46 28.44 -16.56
N TYR A 133 -10.17 28.15 -15.28
CA TYR A 133 -8.79 28.00 -14.83
C TYR A 133 -8.31 26.59 -15.16
N THR A 134 -7.09 26.46 -15.67
CA THR A 134 -6.50 25.14 -15.95
C THR A 134 -5.15 24.99 -15.27
N GLN A 135 -4.90 23.80 -14.72
CA GLN A 135 -3.59 23.42 -14.18
C GLN A 135 -3.24 22.01 -14.65
N THR A 136 -2.03 21.84 -15.18
CA THR A 136 -1.52 20.56 -15.67
C THR A 136 -0.52 19.98 -14.70
N PHE A 137 -0.66 18.69 -14.43
CA PHE A 137 0.21 17.90 -13.57
C PHE A 137 0.92 16.84 -14.40
N ASP A 138 2.17 16.56 -14.04
CA ASP A 138 2.86 15.36 -14.50
C ASP A 138 2.16 14.13 -13.89
N LEU A 139 1.86 13.16 -14.74
CA LEU A 139 1.27 11.89 -14.36
C LEU A 139 2.36 10.80 -14.39
N ILE A 140 2.64 10.21 -13.24
CA ILE A 140 3.75 9.27 -13.05
C ILE A 140 3.23 7.90 -12.68
N ARG A 141 3.85 6.85 -13.21
CA ARG A 141 3.53 5.48 -12.79
C ARG A 141 3.77 5.34 -11.30
N TRP A 142 2.75 4.90 -10.57
CA TRP A 142 2.95 4.36 -9.24
C TRP A 142 3.81 3.11 -9.38
N GLY A 143 5.07 3.25 -9.00
CA GLY A 143 6.04 2.15 -8.92
C GLY A 143 6.37 1.84 -7.48
N ASP A 144 7.60 1.43 -7.23
CA ASP A 144 8.17 1.17 -5.91
C ASP A 144 8.69 2.48 -5.27
N PRO A 145 7.91 3.19 -4.43
CA PRO A 145 8.43 4.37 -3.71
C PRO A 145 9.39 4.01 -2.58
N THR A 146 9.58 2.72 -2.24
CA THR A 146 10.36 2.26 -1.08
C THR A 146 11.76 1.77 -1.46
N GLY A 147 11.92 1.28 -2.69
CA GLY A 147 13.12 0.58 -3.14
C GLY A 147 13.18 -0.90 -2.75
N ASP A 148 12.13 -1.44 -2.11
CA ASP A 148 12.04 -2.83 -1.62
C ASP A 148 11.17 -3.75 -2.50
N GLY A 149 10.58 -3.19 -3.55
CA GLY A 149 9.76 -3.88 -4.53
C GLY A 149 8.28 -4.04 -4.14
N PRO A 150 7.46 -4.62 -5.04
CA PRO A 150 6.03 -4.78 -4.83
C PRO A 150 5.69 -5.71 -3.66
N LEU A 151 4.51 -5.53 -3.08
CA LEU A 151 4.05 -6.31 -1.93
C LEU A 151 3.49 -7.68 -2.36
N LEU A 152 3.48 -8.66 -1.46
CA LEU A 152 2.71 -9.90 -1.64
C LEU A 152 1.22 -9.64 -1.34
N LEU A 153 0.34 -10.57 -1.72
CA LEU A 153 -1.03 -10.56 -1.17
C LEU A 153 -1.02 -10.94 0.32
N PRO A 154 -2.02 -10.46 1.11
CA PRO A 154 -2.12 -10.75 2.54
C PRO A 154 -2.67 -12.16 2.84
N PHE A 155 -2.66 -13.06 1.86
CA PHE A 155 -3.10 -14.45 1.94
C PHE A 155 -2.09 -15.33 1.19
N VAL A 156 -1.87 -16.55 1.68
CA VAL A 156 -0.87 -17.47 1.11
C VAL A 156 -1.52 -18.72 0.55
N ARG A 157 -0.95 -19.28 -0.53
CA ARG A 157 -1.59 -20.36 -1.30
C ARG A 157 -1.99 -21.58 -0.46
N HIS A 158 -1.12 -22.07 0.42
CA HIS A 158 -1.34 -23.32 1.14
C HIS A 158 -2.38 -23.21 2.28
N GLU A 159 -2.89 -22.00 2.57
CA GLU A 159 -3.99 -21.78 3.51
C GLU A 159 -5.37 -21.65 2.83
N LEU A 160 -5.38 -21.69 1.49
CA LEU A 160 -6.58 -21.69 0.66
C LEU A 160 -6.91 -23.13 0.25
N GLY A 161 -8.20 -23.46 0.22
CA GLY A 161 -8.67 -24.67 -0.45
C GLY A 161 -8.25 -24.69 -1.93
N ASP A 162 -8.21 -25.87 -2.54
CA ASP A 162 -7.87 -26.01 -3.97
C ASP A 162 -8.87 -25.34 -4.89
N ASP A 163 -10.12 -25.19 -4.43
CA ASP A 163 -11.23 -24.50 -5.07
C ASP A 163 -11.36 -23.03 -4.66
N GLU A 164 -10.55 -22.54 -3.71
CA GLU A 164 -10.66 -21.20 -3.18
C GLU A 164 -9.73 -20.20 -3.86
N TYR A 165 -10.23 -18.99 -4.02
CA TYR A 165 -9.54 -17.88 -4.65
C TYR A 165 -9.68 -16.64 -3.77
N VAL A 166 -8.63 -15.84 -3.71
CA VAL A 166 -8.72 -14.47 -3.20
C VAL A 166 -9.46 -13.66 -4.26
N VAL A 167 -10.52 -12.94 -3.91
CA VAL A 167 -11.35 -12.20 -4.87
C VAL A 167 -11.48 -10.74 -4.46
N THR A 168 -11.09 -9.86 -5.37
CA THR A 168 -11.11 -8.40 -5.20
C THR A 168 -11.11 -7.70 -6.57
N SER A 169 -11.16 -6.36 -6.58
CA SER A 169 -11.04 -5.51 -7.75
C SER A 169 -10.33 -4.21 -7.40
N ALA A 170 -9.69 -3.56 -8.37
CA ALA A 170 -9.22 -2.19 -8.20
C ALA A 170 -10.37 -1.17 -8.09
N ARG A 171 -11.60 -1.53 -8.45
CA ARG A 171 -12.80 -0.77 -8.06
C ARG A 171 -13.02 -0.93 -6.56
N HIS A 172 -13.09 0.19 -5.87
CA HIS A 172 -13.49 0.23 -4.47
C HIS A 172 -14.49 1.35 -4.25
N TYR A 173 -15.48 1.06 -3.41
CA TYR A 173 -16.71 1.82 -3.26
C TYR A 173 -16.46 3.23 -2.67
N TYR A 174 -15.47 3.40 -1.79
CA TYR A 174 -15.15 4.69 -1.17
C TYR A 174 -13.81 5.28 -1.63
N ASN A 175 -13.24 4.81 -2.75
CA ASN A 175 -12.08 5.48 -3.37
C ASN A 175 -12.42 6.94 -3.63
N GLY A 176 -11.97 7.84 -2.76
CA GLY A 176 -12.28 9.26 -2.90
C GLY A 176 -13.67 9.70 -2.42
N GLY A 177 -14.40 8.99 -1.53
CA GLY A 177 -15.77 9.35 -1.06
C GLY A 177 -15.92 10.75 -0.40
N ASN A 178 -17.01 11.04 0.34
CA ASN A 178 -17.36 12.39 0.86
C ASN A 178 -16.22 13.14 1.60
N SER A 179 -15.19 12.44 2.08
CA SER A 179 -13.95 13.03 2.61
C SER A 179 -12.65 12.47 2.00
N GLY A 180 -12.73 11.60 0.99
CA GLY A 180 -11.61 11.10 0.19
C GLY A 180 -10.63 10.19 0.93
N THR A 181 -11.09 9.44 1.94
CA THR A 181 -10.20 8.76 2.92
C THR A 181 -9.84 7.32 2.60
N GLN A 182 -10.24 6.75 1.46
CA GLN A 182 -9.92 5.34 1.09
C GLN A 182 -9.40 5.23 -0.35
N ILE A 183 -8.55 6.17 -0.78
CA ILE A 183 -7.99 6.22 -2.13
C ILE A 183 -7.07 5.01 -2.38
N PHE A 184 -7.35 4.26 -3.46
CA PHE A 184 -6.68 3.01 -3.84
C PHE A 184 -6.84 1.82 -2.87
N ALA A 185 -7.81 1.88 -1.96
CA ALA A 185 -8.06 0.78 -1.05
C ALA A 185 -8.65 -0.46 -1.76
N TYR A 186 -8.49 -1.61 -1.12
CA TYR A 186 -8.97 -2.92 -1.57
C TYR A 186 -9.89 -3.55 -0.51
N ASP A 187 -11.06 -3.98 -0.94
CA ASP A 187 -11.89 -4.92 -0.17
C ASP A 187 -11.66 -6.33 -0.71
N ILE A 188 -11.16 -7.23 0.14
CA ILE A 188 -10.70 -8.54 -0.26
C ILE A 188 -11.57 -9.62 0.39
N SER A 189 -12.09 -10.51 -0.45
CA SER A 189 -12.87 -11.68 -0.03
C SER A 189 -12.17 -12.98 -0.43
N ILE A 190 -12.67 -14.12 0.07
CA ILE A 190 -12.32 -15.44 -0.43
C ILE A 190 -13.59 -16.06 -1.00
N GLN A 191 -13.51 -16.63 -2.20
CA GLN A 191 -14.65 -17.23 -2.88
C GLN A 191 -14.26 -18.55 -3.55
N ALA A 192 -15.27 -19.38 -3.80
CA ALA A 192 -15.16 -20.59 -4.62
C ALA A 192 -16.44 -20.76 -5.45
N ARG A 193 -16.42 -21.61 -6.48
CA ARG A 193 -17.64 -21.99 -7.18
C ARG A 193 -18.45 -22.98 -6.33
N ARG A 194 -19.75 -22.75 -6.21
CA ARG A 194 -20.74 -23.63 -5.60
C ARG A 194 -21.93 -23.71 -6.54
N ASN A 195 -22.30 -24.92 -6.96
CA ASN A 195 -23.36 -25.15 -7.95
C ASN A 195 -23.17 -24.32 -9.24
N GLY A 196 -21.93 -24.17 -9.68
CA GLY A 196 -21.59 -23.37 -10.87
C GLY A 196 -21.52 -21.86 -10.65
N GLU A 197 -21.83 -21.34 -9.46
CA GLU A 197 -21.82 -19.89 -9.17
C GLU A 197 -20.75 -19.51 -8.16
N TRP A 198 -20.22 -18.29 -8.27
CA TRP A 198 -19.26 -17.78 -7.28
C TRP A 198 -19.94 -17.47 -5.95
N SER A 199 -19.43 -18.05 -4.87
CA SER A 199 -19.92 -17.78 -3.52
C SER A 199 -18.79 -17.41 -2.57
N ARG A 200 -19.04 -16.35 -1.79
CA ARG A 200 -18.23 -15.96 -0.62
C ARG A 200 -18.54 -16.81 0.62
N ASN A 201 -19.63 -17.58 0.59
CA ASN A 201 -20.09 -18.41 1.70
C ASN A 201 -19.73 -19.88 1.47
N ARG A 202 -19.52 -20.61 2.57
CA ARG A 202 -19.28 -22.05 2.62
C ARG A 202 -20.58 -22.85 2.46
N VAL A 203 -21.72 -22.27 2.83
CA VAL A 203 -23.06 -22.89 2.82
C VAL A 203 -24.07 -22.03 2.03
N ALA A 204 -25.24 -22.58 1.68
CA ALA A 204 -26.32 -21.84 1.01
C ALA A 204 -26.90 -20.75 1.91
N ASP A 205 -27.38 -21.18 3.08
CA ASP A 205 -28.15 -20.34 4.00
C ASP A 205 -27.22 -19.85 5.10
N ALA A 206 -26.28 -19.00 4.72
CA ALA A 206 -25.32 -18.43 5.65
C ALA A 206 -26.04 -17.55 6.68
N THR A 207 -25.80 -17.81 7.97
CA THR A 207 -26.41 -17.09 9.10
C THR A 207 -25.39 -16.66 10.14
N LYS A 208 -24.12 -17.06 9.99
CA LYS A 208 -23.03 -16.77 10.92
C LYS A 208 -21.79 -16.30 10.17
N ASN A 209 -20.96 -15.51 10.83
CA ASN A 209 -19.70 -15.05 10.22
C ASN A 209 -18.81 -16.21 9.76
N THR A 210 -18.77 -17.31 10.52
CA THR A 210 -18.05 -18.54 10.18
C THR A 210 -18.55 -19.23 8.91
N ASP A 211 -19.74 -18.87 8.41
CA ASP A 211 -20.22 -19.34 7.11
C ASP A 211 -19.54 -18.59 5.95
N SER A 212 -18.98 -17.39 6.19
CA SER A 212 -18.18 -16.65 5.21
C SER A 212 -16.77 -17.22 5.09
N ARG A 213 -16.32 -17.52 3.87
CA ARG A 213 -15.01 -18.14 3.57
C ARG A 213 -13.82 -17.34 4.06
N VAL A 214 -13.94 -16.02 4.14
CA VAL A 214 -12.85 -15.13 4.58
C VAL A 214 -12.80 -14.96 6.10
N PHE A 215 -13.93 -15.09 6.81
CA PHE A 215 -13.94 -14.91 8.26
C PHE A 215 -13.09 -15.99 8.95
N GLY A 216 -12.22 -15.56 9.87
CA GLY A 216 -11.27 -16.42 10.59
C GLY A 216 -10.05 -16.84 9.77
N ARG A 217 -9.89 -16.34 8.53
CA ARG A 217 -8.71 -16.68 7.71
C ARG A 217 -7.51 -15.87 8.15
N ALA A 218 -6.34 -16.50 8.20
CA ALA A 218 -5.10 -15.82 8.55
C ALA A 218 -4.81 -14.67 7.57
N VAL A 219 -4.55 -13.49 8.13
CA VAL A 219 -4.06 -12.31 7.42
C VAL A 219 -2.56 -12.26 7.63
N ARG A 220 -1.82 -12.20 6.53
CA ARG A 220 -0.37 -12.41 6.47
C ARG A 220 0.37 -11.12 6.11
N GLY A 221 1.55 -10.94 6.69
CA GLY A 221 2.47 -9.87 6.34
C GLY A 221 2.85 -9.95 4.85
N MET A 222 2.81 -8.81 4.17
CA MET A 222 2.96 -8.73 2.72
C MET A 222 4.42 -8.55 2.26
N GLY A 223 5.33 -8.37 3.20
CA GLY A 223 6.74 -8.13 2.98
C GLY A 223 7.50 -8.13 4.32
N ASP A 224 8.75 -7.73 4.28
CA ASP A 224 9.53 -7.49 5.49
C ASP A 224 9.29 -6.05 5.95
N GLY A 225 9.04 -5.85 7.24
CA GLY A 225 8.60 -4.57 7.77
C GLY A 225 8.52 -4.52 9.30
N GLU A 226 7.81 -3.53 9.81
CA GLU A 226 7.62 -3.28 11.24
C GLU A 226 6.16 -2.93 11.53
N VAL A 227 5.58 -3.50 12.58
CA VAL A 227 4.25 -3.10 13.06
C VAL A 227 4.37 -1.72 13.70
N ILE A 228 3.63 -0.75 13.18
CA ILE A 228 3.70 0.64 13.66
C ILE A 228 2.50 1.05 14.51
N ASP A 229 1.38 0.32 14.41
CA ASP A 229 0.20 0.58 15.22
C ASP A 229 -0.70 -0.66 15.28
N VAL A 230 -1.37 -0.84 16.42
CA VAL A 230 -2.32 -1.92 16.67
C VAL A 230 -3.53 -1.35 17.40
N ILE A 231 -4.70 -1.52 16.80
CA ILE A 231 -5.99 -1.11 17.32
C ILE A 231 -6.83 -2.39 17.48
N ASP A 232 -7.26 -2.71 18.70
CA ASP A 232 -8.01 -3.94 19.01
C ASP A 232 -9.14 -3.69 20.01
N GLY A 233 -9.93 -4.72 20.31
CA GLY A 233 -11.01 -4.71 21.32
C GLY A 233 -12.40 -4.40 20.75
N PHE A 234 -12.52 -4.15 19.44
CA PHE A 234 -13.81 -3.95 18.78
C PHE A 234 -14.52 -5.27 18.52
N TRP A 235 -15.82 -5.31 18.79
CA TRP A 235 -16.64 -6.48 18.51
C TRP A 235 -16.82 -6.72 17.01
N ASP A 236 -16.84 -8.00 16.63
CA ASP A 236 -17.32 -8.43 15.33
C ASP A 236 -18.82 -8.09 15.19
N ASN A 237 -19.25 -7.71 13.99
CA ASN A 237 -20.67 -7.49 13.71
C ASN A 237 -21.41 -8.83 13.60
N ASP A 238 -22.71 -8.86 13.90
CA ASP A 238 -23.54 -10.02 13.60
C ASP A 238 -23.61 -10.26 12.08
N PHE A 239 -23.76 -11.51 11.67
CA PHE A 239 -23.74 -11.85 10.25
C PHE A 239 -24.90 -11.21 9.49
N GLY A 240 -24.61 -10.55 8.37
CA GLY A 240 -25.62 -9.87 7.55
C GLY A 240 -26.22 -8.63 8.21
N ALA A 241 -25.93 -8.37 9.48
CA ALA A 241 -26.31 -7.14 10.15
C ALA A 241 -25.47 -5.97 9.61
N GLY A 242 -26.02 -4.77 9.76
CA GLY A 242 -25.24 -3.55 9.56
C GLY A 242 -24.23 -3.35 10.70
N ASN A 243 -23.55 -2.22 10.66
CA ASN A 243 -22.60 -1.84 11.70
C ASN A 243 -23.28 -1.84 13.07
N ARG A 244 -22.59 -2.39 14.05
CA ARG A 244 -22.88 -2.16 15.45
C ARG A 244 -22.88 -0.66 15.77
N THR A 245 -23.85 -0.24 16.56
CA THR A 245 -23.99 1.16 17.02
C THR A 245 -23.48 1.37 18.43
N ASP A 246 -23.15 0.29 19.15
CA ASP A 246 -22.65 0.33 20.52
C ASP A 246 -21.13 0.61 20.60
N HIS A 247 -20.39 0.45 19.50
CA HIS A 247 -18.96 0.73 19.42
C HIS A 247 -18.56 1.28 18.05
N TYR A 248 -17.70 2.30 18.02
CA TYR A 248 -17.17 2.93 16.79
C TYR A 248 -15.68 2.66 16.65
N GLY A 249 -15.28 2.00 15.56
CA GLY A 249 -13.89 1.64 15.28
C GLY A 249 -13.78 0.22 14.71
N SER A 250 -12.58 -0.18 14.29
CA SER A 250 -12.33 -1.51 13.73
C SER A 250 -11.00 -2.04 14.23
N ASN A 251 -10.92 -3.35 14.46
CA ASN A 251 -9.65 -3.99 14.79
C ASN A 251 -8.73 -3.86 13.57
N THR A 252 -7.57 -3.24 13.79
CA THR A 252 -6.67 -2.79 12.73
C THR A 252 -5.22 -3.02 13.12
N VAL A 253 -4.42 -3.48 12.17
CA VAL A 253 -2.95 -3.50 12.28
C VAL A 253 -2.38 -2.60 11.18
N TRP A 254 -1.43 -1.74 11.52
CA TRP A 254 -0.65 -1.00 10.55
C TRP A 254 0.78 -1.54 10.50
N VAL A 255 1.26 -1.86 9.30
CA VAL A 255 2.64 -2.33 9.08
C VAL A 255 3.34 -1.39 8.11
N ARG A 256 4.55 -0.95 8.49
CA ARG A 256 5.45 -0.20 7.62
C ARG A 256 6.32 -1.16 6.82
N TYR A 257 6.24 -1.07 5.50
CA TYR A 257 7.08 -1.73 4.51
C TYR A 257 7.88 -0.65 3.77
N GLY A 258 9.10 -0.36 4.25
CA GLY A 258 9.89 0.77 3.76
C GLY A 258 9.16 2.11 3.93
N GLU A 259 8.92 2.83 2.83
CA GLU A 259 8.21 4.12 2.80
C GLU A 259 6.68 3.99 2.81
N LEU A 260 6.13 2.78 2.74
CA LEU A 260 4.70 2.53 2.74
C LEU A 260 4.22 2.06 4.11
N GLU A 261 3.09 2.60 4.55
CA GLU A 261 2.35 2.11 5.72
C GLU A 261 1.03 1.53 5.24
N VAL A 262 0.81 0.26 5.57
CA VAL A 262 -0.35 -0.52 5.10
C VAL A 262 -1.23 -0.87 6.30
N GLY A 263 -2.49 -0.47 6.22
CA GLY A 263 -3.52 -0.81 7.18
C GLY A 263 -4.25 -2.09 6.79
N TYR A 264 -4.41 -3.00 7.75
CA TYR A 264 -5.21 -4.22 7.66
C TYR A 264 -6.41 -4.05 8.58
N MET A 265 -7.61 -3.86 8.03
CA MET A 265 -8.81 -3.48 8.80
C MET A 265 -9.90 -4.54 8.74
N HIS A 266 -10.93 -4.35 9.57
CA HIS A 266 -12.02 -5.31 9.78
C HIS A 266 -11.51 -6.64 10.32
N LEU A 267 -10.44 -6.62 11.10
CA LEU A 267 -9.87 -7.83 11.69
C LEU A 267 -10.83 -8.43 12.72
N LYS A 268 -10.78 -9.76 12.84
CA LYS A 268 -11.59 -10.52 13.80
C LYS A 268 -11.16 -10.17 15.21
N ARG A 269 -12.12 -10.00 16.11
CA ARG A 269 -11.85 -9.71 17.52
C ARG A 269 -10.96 -10.80 18.14
N ASP A 270 -10.05 -10.39 19.02
CA ASP A 270 -9.16 -11.27 19.79
C ASP A 270 -8.29 -12.19 18.89
N SER A 271 -7.97 -11.73 17.67
CA SER A 271 -7.20 -12.51 16.69
C SER A 271 -5.84 -11.92 16.32
N ILE A 272 -5.55 -10.68 16.73
CA ILE A 272 -4.27 -10.02 16.45
C ILE A 272 -3.17 -10.73 17.25
N THR A 273 -2.06 -11.04 16.56
CA THR A 273 -0.94 -11.86 17.08
C THR A 273 0.39 -11.10 17.15
N VAL A 274 0.32 -9.77 16.99
CA VAL A 274 1.49 -8.88 16.92
C VAL A 274 1.24 -7.65 17.77
N GLU A 275 2.32 -7.03 18.21
CA GLU A 275 2.30 -5.76 18.96
C GLU A 275 3.07 -4.67 18.20
N THR A 276 2.80 -3.40 18.52
CA THR A 276 3.58 -2.28 17.98
C THR A 276 5.06 -2.44 18.27
N GLY A 277 5.90 -2.28 17.25
CA GLY A 277 7.35 -2.50 17.27
C GLY A 277 7.78 -3.90 16.81
N ASP A 278 6.84 -4.83 16.59
CA ASP A 278 7.17 -6.17 16.09
C ASP A 278 7.73 -6.15 14.67
N THR A 279 8.78 -6.93 14.42
CA THR A 279 9.30 -7.17 13.06
C THR A 279 8.36 -8.09 12.27
N VAL A 280 7.90 -7.67 11.11
CA VAL A 280 7.14 -8.48 10.17
C VAL A 280 8.09 -9.05 9.12
N TRP A 281 8.00 -10.35 8.84
CA TRP A 281 8.57 -10.94 7.63
C TRP A 281 7.44 -11.35 6.69
N ALA A 282 7.75 -11.46 5.40
CA ALA A 282 6.79 -11.92 4.40
C ALA A 282 6.15 -13.25 4.82
N GLY A 283 4.82 -13.28 4.99
CA GLY A 283 4.08 -14.46 5.43
C GLY A 283 3.90 -14.61 6.96
N ARG A 284 4.45 -13.73 7.80
CA ARG A 284 4.15 -13.72 9.25
C ARG A 284 2.63 -13.55 9.45
N LYS A 285 2.01 -14.34 10.34
CA LYS A 285 0.60 -14.10 10.71
C LYS A 285 0.51 -12.78 11.46
N LEU A 286 -0.39 -11.91 11.05
CA LEU A 286 -0.70 -10.65 11.73
C LEU A 286 -1.95 -10.82 12.60
N ALA A 287 -3.02 -11.32 11.98
CA ALA A 287 -4.33 -11.49 12.60
C ALA A 287 -5.20 -12.49 11.83
N GLU A 288 -6.51 -12.49 12.07
CA GLU A 288 -7.51 -13.16 11.23
C GLU A 288 -8.47 -12.12 10.63
N ALA A 289 -8.92 -12.36 9.39
CA ALA A 289 -9.92 -11.51 8.75
C ALA A 289 -11.28 -11.67 9.46
N GLY A 290 -11.95 -10.56 9.70
CA GLY A 290 -13.18 -10.49 10.46
C GLY A 290 -14.25 -9.66 9.76
N ASN A 291 -15.06 -9.00 10.58
CA ASN A 291 -16.03 -8.01 10.11
C ASN A 291 -16.25 -6.89 11.15
N SER A 292 -15.27 -6.58 12.00
CA SER A 292 -15.38 -5.51 13.00
C SER A 292 -15.50 -4.13 12.33
N GLY A 293 -16.19 -3.19 13.00
CA GLY A 293 -16.33 -1.81 12.53
C GLY A 293 -17.30 -1.63 11.36
N ASN A 294 -17.00 -0.71 10.44
CA ASN A 294 -17.91 -0.36 9.34
C ASN A 294 -17.89 -1.40 8.21
N THR A 295 -18.40 -2.60 8.48
CA THR A 295 -18.55 -3.67 7.51
C THR A 295 -20.03 -3.84 7.17
N LYS A 296 -20.42 -3.49 5.93
CA LYS A 296 -21.79 -3.74 5.45
C LYS A 296 -21.88 -5.10 4.74
N GLY A 297 -22.82 -5.92 5.17
CA GLY A 297 -23.16 -7.19 4.51
C GLY A 297 -22.30 -8.36 5.00
N SER A 298 -21.12 -8.56 4.42
CA SER A 298 -20.32 -9.77 4.68
C SER A 298 -18.89 -9.48 5.17
N PRO A 299 -18.31 -10.39 5.98
CA PRO A 299 -16.88 -10.35 6.32
C PRO A 299 -15.99 -10.18 5.09
N HIS A 300 -14.97 -9.33 5.22
CA HIS A 300 -13.94 -9.06 4.22
C HIS A 300 -12.72 -8.42 4.91
N LEU A 301 -11.56 -8.46 4.26
CA LEU A 301 -10.39 -7.69 4.67
C LEU A 301 -10.40 -6.37 3.91
N HIS A 302 -10.41 -5.24 4.62
CA HIS A 302 -10.18 -3.94 4.02
C HIS A 302 -8.71 -3.57 4.15
N MET A 303 -8.15 -3.01 3.09
CA MET A 303 -6.75 -2.66 2.98
C MET A 303 -6.58 -1.28 2.37
N GLU A 304 -5.81 -0.43 3.04
CA GLU A 304 -5.40 0.87 2.53
C GLU A 304 -3.91 1.10 2.77
N CYS A 305 -3.34 2.03 2.01
CA CYS A 305 -1.92 2.32 2.04
C CYS A 305 -1.71 3.82 2.11
N ARG A 306 -0.70 4.26 2.85
CA ARG A 306 -0.25 5.65 2.89
C ARG A 306 1.26 5.74 2.86
N VAL A 307 1.76 6.90 2.44
CA VAL A 307 3.20 7.18 2.49
C VAL A 307 3.58 7.58 3.91
N ALA A 308 4.60 6.92 4.48
CA ALA A 308 5.05 7.12 5.86
C ALA A 308 5.45 8.57 6.17
N SER A 309 6.07 9.26 5.20
CA SER A 309 6.60 10.62 5.40
C SER A 309 5.54 11.71 5.55
N ASN A 310 4.31 11.48 5.10
CA ASN A 310 3.27 12.52 5.07
C ASN A 310 1.83 12.01 5.28
N ASN A 311 1.64 10.72 5.56
CA ASN A 311 0.34 10.07 5.78
C ASN A 311 -0.66 10.19 4.61
N ARG A 312 -0.19 10.54 3.40
CA ARG A 312 -1.07 10.62 2.23
C ARG A 312 -1.37 9.24 1.71
N LEU A 313 -2.66 8.95 1.55
CA LEU A 313 -3.16 7.70 0.98
C LEU A 313 -2.63 7.51 -0.43
N CYS A 314 -2.20 6.30 -0.75
CA CYS A 314 -1.56 6.00 -2.01
C CYS A 314 -1.87 4.58 -2.52
N ALA A 315 -1.44 4.31 -3.75
CA ALA A 315 -1.62 3.00 -4.35
C ALA A 315 -0.63 1.96 -3.79
N MET A 316 -0.90 0.70 -4.12
CA MET A 316 -0.04 -0.44 -3.81
C MET A 316 0.03 -1.35 -5.03
N THR A 317 1.23 -1.83 -5.34
CA THR A 317 1.44 -2.87 -6.36
C THR A 317 1.73 -4.21 -5.70
N PHE A 318 1.33 -5.28 -6.36
CA PHE A 318 1.52 -6.64 -5.88
C PHE A 318 2.49 -7.41 -6.77
N ARG A 319 3.06 -8.50 -6.25
CA ARG A 319 3.88 -9.47 -6.99
C ARG A 319 3.51 -10.92 -6.68
N ASN A 320 4.07 -11.84 -7.47
CA ASN A 320 4.01 -13.29 -7.21
C ASN A 320 2.58 -13.80 -7.01
N THR A 321 1.67 -13.35 -7.88
CA THR A 321 0.27 -13.74 -7.84
C THR A 321 -0.24 -13.97 -9.25
N TRP A 322 -1.03 -15.04 -9.44
CA TRP A 322 -1.80 -15.22 -10.67
C TRP A 322 -3.13 -14.49 -10.54
N GLN A 323 -3.42 -13.63 -11.51
CA GLN A 323 -4.76 -13.10 -11.73
C GLN A 323 -5.47 -13.94 -12.78
N LEU A 324 -6.67 -14.40 -12.46
CA LEU A 324 -7.53 -15.17 -13.33
C LEU A 324 -8.75 -14.33 -13.72
N GLU A 325 -9.19 -14.53 -14.97
CA GLU A 325 -10.47 -14.05 -15.44
C GLU A 325 -11.58 -14.84 -14.72
N ARG A 326 -12.15 -14.21 -13.68
CA ARG A 326 -13.07 -14.84 -12.73
C ARG A 326 -14.23 -15.57 -13.41
N GLU A 327 -14.78 -14.98 -14.47
CA GLU A 327 -15.93 -15.56 -15.17
C GLU A 327 -15.57 -16.77 -16.05
N LEU A 328 -14.29 -16.96 -16.38
CA LEU A 328 -13.78 -18.09 -17.17
C LEU A 328 -13.11 -19.18 -16.33
N VAL A 329 -13.11 -19.06 -15.00
CA VAL A 329 -12.77 -20.18 -14.12
C VAL A 329 -13.87 -21.24 -14.26
N PRO A 330 -13.56 -22.46 -14.74
CA PRO A 330 -14.57 -23.48 -14.94
C PRO A 330 -15.15 -23.96 -13.61
N ALA A 331 -16.34 -24.57 -13.65
CA ALA A 331 -17.07 -24.99 -12.45
C ALA A 331 -16.35 -26.08 -11.62
N ASP A 332 -15.40 -26.79 -12.23
CA ASP A 332 -14.50 -27.75 -11.58
C ASP A 332 -13.33 -27.07 -10.82
N ASN A 333 -13.30 -25.74 -10.80
CA ASN A 333 -12.23 -24.91 -10.21
C ASN A 333 -10.85 -25.13 -10.85
N GLY A 334 -10.83 -25.52 -12.13
CA GLY A 334 -9.64 -25.52 -12.96
C GLY A 334 -9.03 -24.13 -13.14
N PRO A 335 -7.78 -24.03 -13.62
CA PRO A 335 -7.19 -22.73 -13.92
C PRO A 335 -7.90 -22.11 -15.14
N GLY A 336 -8.62 -21.00 -14.93
CA GLY A 336 -9.10 -20.15 -16.02
C GLY A 336 -7.96 -19.43 -16.75
N ARG A 337 -8.31 -18.57 -17.72
CA ARG A 337 -7.33 -17.66 -18.35
C ARG A 337 -6.66 -16.82 -17.28
N ARG A 338 -5.33 -16.72 -17.32
CA ARG A 338 -4.54 -16.09 -16.26
C ARG A 338 -3.41 -15.22 -16.79
N VAL A 339 -3.05 -14.21 -16.01
CA VAL A 339 -1.85 -13.39 -16.17
C VAL A 339 -1.11 -13.28 -14.84
N ARG A 340 0.19 -13.04 -14.89
CA ARG A 340 0.99 -12.85 -13.68
C ARG A 340 0.95 -11.38 -13.29
N ILE A 341 0.76 -11.12 -12.01
CA ILE A 341 0.96 -9.80 -11.39
C ILE A 341 2.38 -9.77 -10.81
N ASP A 342 3.23 -8.91 -11.36
CA ASP A 342 4.56 -8.57 -10.83
C ASP A 342 4.80 -7.06 -11.03
N ASP A 343 4.42 -6.26 -10.03
CA ASP A 343 4.43 -4.79 -10.02
C ASP A 343 3.21 -4.11 -10.67
N GLN A 344 2.01 -4.63 -10.39
CA GLN A 344 0.75 -4.01 -10.78
C GLN A 344 -0.28 -4.13 -9.66
N GLY A 345 -1.32 -3.30 -9.70
CA GLY A 345 -2.55 -3.55 -8.97
C GLY A 345 -3.38 -4.67 -9.61
N VAL A 346 -4.48 -5.05 -8.95
CA VAL A 346 -5.47 -6.00 -9.48
C VAL A 346 -6.28 -5.36 -10.61
N SER A 347 -6.90 -6.16 -11.49
CA SER A 347 -7.82 -5.68 -12.54
C SER A 347 -8.91 -4.76 -11.97
N GLU A 348 -9.39 -3.85 -12.81
CA GLU A 348 -10.59 -3.06 -12.54
C GLU A 348 -11.82 -3.94 -12.31
N GLN A 349 -12.01 -4.97 -13.14
CA GLN A 349 -13.11 -5.92 -12.91
C GLN A 349 -12.75 -6.87 -11.77
N THR A 350 -13.78 -7.40 -11.10
CA THR A 350 -13.62 -8.44 -10.08
C THR A 350 -12.83 -9.62 -10.63
N ALA A 351 -11.68 -9.87 -10.04
CA ALA A 351 -10.75 -10.91 -10.45
C ALA A 351 -10.63 -11.99 -9.38
N ALA A 352 -10.33 -13.21 -9.82
CA ALA A 352 -9.95 -14.31 -8.95
C ALA A 352 -8.41 -14.37 -8.91
N LEU A 353 -7.83 -14.37 -7.73
CA LEU A 353 -6.39 -14.33 -7.52
C LEU A 353 -5.94 -15.61 -6.84
N ARG A 354 -4.81 -16.14 -7.32
CA ARG A 354 -4.06 -17.22 -6.68
C ARG A 354 -2.69 -16.70 -6.29
N PRO A 355 -2.47 -16.31 -5.01
CA PRO A 355 -1.14 -15.98 -4.53
C PRO A 355 -0.20 -17.16 -4.71
N PHE A 356 1.09 -16.91 -4.82
CA PHE A 356 2.09 -17.98 -4.85
C PHE A 356 2.31 -18.49 -3.41
N ALA A 357 3.10 -19.55 -3.28
CA ALA A 357 3.56 -19.98 -1.97
C ALA A 357 4.49 -18.91 -1.37
N THR A 358 4.34 -18.66 -0.08
CA THR A 358 5.23 -17.81 0.72
C THR A 358 5.76 -18.67 1.88
N GLN A 359 6.98 -18.37 2.34
CA GLN A 359 7.53 -19.06 3.51
C GLN A 359 6.68 -18.75 4.75
N LEU A 360 6.28 -19.78 5.49
CA LEU A 360 5.55 -19.64 6.75
C LEU A 360 6.48 -19.44 7.94
N THR A 361 7.70 -19.94 7.83
CA THR A 361 8.71 -19.83 8.87
C THR A 361 9.42 -18.48 8.74
N PRO A 362 9.89 -17.89 9.85
CA PRO A 362 10.88 -16.84 9.77
C PRO A 362 11.99 -17.29 8.81
N PRO A 363 12.56 -16.40 7.98
CA PRO A 363 13.77 -16.75 7.27
C PRO A 363 14.74 -17.28 8.33
N THR A 364 15.11 -18.56 8.21
CA THR A 364 16.19 -19.08 9.02
C THR A 364 17.39 -18.21 8.67
N LEU A 365 18.04 -17.68 9.69
CA LEU A 365 19.46 -17.38 9.58
C LEU A 365 20.10 -18.73 9.27
N GLY A 366 20.06 -19.15 8.01
CA GLY A 366 21.00 -20.14 7.52
C GLY A 366 22.34 -19.64 8.01
N ARG A 367 23.06 -20.49 8.72
CA ARG A 367 24.45 -20.24 9.06
C ARG A 367 25.09 -19.79 7.76
N VAL A 368 25.30 -18.49 7.62
CA VAL A 368 25.97 -18.00 6.43
C VAL A 368 27.40 -18.35 6.75
N ASP A 369 27.82 -19.52 6.33
CA ASP A 369 29.23 -19.80 6.09
C ASP A 369 29.62 -18.88 4.91
N VAL A 370 29.59 -17.56 5.14
CA VAL A 370 30.38 -16.64 4.35
C VAL A 370 31.79 -17.05 4.72
N GLU A 371 32.52 -17.64 3.78
CA GLU A 371 33.97 -17.57 3.87
C GLU A 371 34.29 -16.07 4.03
N LEU A 372 34.64 -15.70 5.27
CA LEU A 372 34.82 -14.32 5.75
C LEU A 372 35.78 -13.52 4.85
N GLU A 373 36.57 -14.22 4.03
CA GLU A 373 37.54 -13.70 3.08
C GLU A 373 36.91 -12.96 1.88
N ALA A 374 35.64 -13.20 1.51
CA ALA A 374 35.03 -12.58 0.33
C ALA A 374 34.44 -11.18 0.55
N ILE A 375 34.27 -10.73 1.80
CA ILE A 375 33.74 -9.39 2.13
C ILE A 375 34.83 -8.57 2.82
N VAL A 376 35.98 -8.41 2.18
CA VAL A 376 36.96 -7.39 2.56
C VAL A 376 37.18 -6.46 1.37
N GLY A 377 36.15 -5.67 1.08
CA GLY A 377 36.29 -4.42 0.34
C GLY A 377 35.89 -3.29 1.28
N GLU A 378 36.84 -2.42 1.60
CA GLU A 378 36.73 -1.32 2.59
C GLU A 378 35.34 -0.67 2.63
N VAL A 379 34.60 -0.93 3.72
CA VAL A 379 33.30 -0.30 3.99
C VAL A 379 33.56 1.04 4.67
N PHE A 380 33.42 2.14 3.94
CA PHE A 380 33.31 3.48 4.52
C PHE A 380 31.84 3.80 4.80
N GLY A 381 31.43 3.74 6.07
CA GLY A 381 30.08 4.12 6.50
C GLY A 381 29.95 5.65 6.63
N GLY A 382 29.19 6.26 5.73
CA GLY A 382 28.63 7.61 5.92
C GLY A 382 27.11 7.50 6.00
N VAL A 383 26.51 8.00 7.08
CA VAL A 383 25.05 8.03 7.27
C VAL A 383 24.51 9.34 6.72
N SER A 384 23.64 9.29 5.71
CA SER A 384 22.92 10.49 5.28
C SER A 384 21.81 10.82 6.28
N LYS A 385 21.37 12.09 6.31
CA LYS A 385 20.32 12.58 7.24
C LYS A 385 18.96 11.88 7.09
N GLY A 386 18.79 11.02 6.07
CA GLY A 386 17.58 10.22 5.79
C GLY A 386 17.73 8.71 6.00
N GLY A 387 18.84 8.22 6.58
CA GLY A 387 19.01 6.80 6.92
C GLY A 387 19.54 5.88 5.81
N ASP A 388 19.74 6.41 4.59
CA ASP A 388 20.44 5.70 3.51
C ASP A 388 21.96 5.64 3.76
N GLY A 389 22.59 4.53 3.33
CA GLY A 389 24.05 4.34 3.32
C GLY A 389 24.60 4.02 1.92
N PHE A 390 25.93 4.01 1.80
CA PHE A 390 26.63 3.55 0.60
C PHE A 390 27.70 2.51 0.98
N VAL A 391 27.92 1.52 0.12
CA VAL A 391 29.02 0.56 0.23
C VAL A 391 29.81 0.53 -1.07
N ILE A 392 31.11 0.28 -1.01
CA ILE A 392 31.94 0.08 -2.20
C ILE A 392 32.15 -1.42 -2.37
N VAL A 393 31.63 -1.98 -3.46
CA VAL A 393 31.82 -3.40 -3.82
C VAL A 393 32.63 -3.44 -5.11
N ASN A 394 33.81 -4.07 -5.07
CA ASN A 394 34.74 -4.16 -6.21
C ASN A 394 35.06 -2.79 -6.84
N GLY A 395 35.33 -1.78 -5.99
CA GLY A 395 35.65 -0.43 -6.44
C GLY A 395 34.47 0.39 -6.99
N LYS A 396 33.23 -0.12 -6.88
CA LYS A 396 32.01 0.58 -7.33
C LYS A 396 31.13 0.96 -6.15
N LEU A 397 30.75 2.23 -6.07
CA LEU A 397 29.81 2.75 -5.09
C LEU A 397 28.41 2.16 -5.33
N LYS A 398 27.77 1.64 -4.28
CA LYS A 398 26.43 1.04 -4.28
C LYS A 398 25.61 1.65 -3.15
N ARG A 399 24.44 2.19 -3.48
CA ARG A 399 23.48 2.72 -2.50
C ARG A 399 22.78 1.57 -1.78
N VAL A 400 22.58 1.69 -0.47
CA VAL A 400 21.88 0.72 0.37
C VAL A 400 20.73 1.44 1.08
N PRO A 401 19.48 0.95 0.96
CA PRO A 401 18.31 1.57 1.58
C PRO A 401 18.26 1.38 3.11
N PRO A 402 17.43 2.14 3.84
CA PRO A 402 17.40 2.13 5.30
C PRO A 402 16.66 0.89 5.85
N ARG A 403 17.26 0.28 6.88
CA ARG A 403 16.65 -0.65 7.88
C ARG A 403 15.64 -1.70 7.36
N GLY A 404 16.17 -2.81 6.83
CA GLY A 404 15.49 -4.12 6.82
C GLY A 404 16.28 -5.17 7.62
N ILE A 405 15.74 -6.39 7.76
CA ILE A 405 16.36 -7.54 8.48
C ILE A 405 17.82 -7.78 8.04
N LYS A 406 18.13 -7.58 6.74
CA LYS A 406 19.50 -7.68 6.22
C LYS A 406 20.44 -6.59 6.76
N GLY A 407 19.93 -5.39 7.02
CA GLY A 407 20.70 -4.29 7.62
C GLY A 407 20.94 -4.50 9.12
N ALA A 408 19.94 -4.99 9.85
CA ALA A 408 20.10 -5.38 11.25
C ALA A 408 21.07 -6.56 11.40
N LEU A 409 21.02 -7.53 10.48
CA LEU A 409 21.97 -8.64 10.42
C LEU A 409 23.38 -8.17 10.06
N LEU A 410 23.53 -7.29 9.07
CA LEU A 410 24.83 -6.74 8.70
C LEU A 410 25.42 -5.90 9.84
N GLN A 411 24.60 -5.13 10.55
CA GLN A 411 25.02 -4.36 11.71
C GLN A 411 25.40 -5.27 12.88
N ALA A 412 24.63 -6.32 13.17
CA ALA A 412 25.00 -7.32 14.18
C ALA A 412 26.31 -8.04 13.82
N ILE A 413 26.53 -8.37 12.54
CA ILE A 413 27.78 -8.98 12.05
C ILE A 413 28.94 -7.99 12.15
N VAL A 414 28.73 -6.71 11.85
CA VAL A 414 29.74 -5.64 11.99
C VAL A 414 30.07 -5.40 13.46
N GLU A 415 29.06 -5.39 14.34
CA GLU A 415 29.24 -5.21 15.79
C GLU A 415 29.93 -6.43 16.43
N LEU A 416 29.59 -7.66 16.00
CA LEU A 416 30.30 -8.89 16.39
C LEU A 416 31.74 -8.91 15.86
N SER A 417 31.96 -8.54 14.60
CA SER A 417 33.31 -8.46 14.03
C SER A 417 34.15 -7.37 14.70
N ALA A 418 33.55 -6.23 15.04
CA ALA A 418 34.21 -5.16 15.78
C ALA A 418 34.50 -5.57 17.24
N ALA A 419 33.61 -6.33 17.88
CA ALA A 419 33.82 -6.90 19.21
C ALA A 419 34.93 -7.96 19.21
N GLU A 420 34.97 -8.85 18.23
CA GLU A 420 36.06 -9.82 18.02
C GLU A 420 37.38 -9.13 17.69
N GLU A 421 37.37 -8.04 16.91
CA GLU A 421 38.57 -7.26 16.63
C GLU A 421 39.04 -6.45 17.85
N LEU A 422 38.12 -6.02 18.72
CA LEU A 422 38.41 -5.40 20.02
C LEU A 422 38.98 -6.42 21.02
N GLU A 423 38.43 -7.63 21.09
CA GLU A 423 38.97 -8.73 21.90
C GLU A 423 40.34 -9.19 21.39
N ARG A 424 40.52 -9.29 20.06
CA ARG A 424 41.82 -9.58 19.43
C ARG A 424 42.83 -8.46 19.71
N LYS A 425 42.44 -7.19 19.57
CA LYS A 425 43.32 -6.04 19.93
C LYS A 425 43.61 -5.97 21.43
N ALA A 426 42.69 -6.40 22.30
CA ALA A 426 42.93 -6.49 23.74
C ALA A 426 43.89 -7.64 24.10
N GLY A 427 43.75 -8.80 23.44
CA GLY A 427 44.67 -9.93 23.55
C GLY A 427 46.07 -9.62 23.00
N ASP A 428 46.17 -8.97 21.85
CA ASP A 428 47.44 -8.60 21.22
C ASP A 428 48.18 -7.51 22.00
N LYS A 429 47.46 -6.56 22.62
CA LYS A 429 48.08 -5.58 23.54
C LYS A 429 48.59 -6.24 24.81
N ALA A 430 47.88 -7.22 25.35
CA ALA A 430 48.30 -7.98 26.52
C ALA A 430 49.53 -8.86 26.23
N ILE A 431 49.57 -9.50 25.06
CA ILE A 431 50.72 -10.31 24.59
C ILE A 431 51.91 -9.41 24.25
N ALA A 432 51.71 -8.26 23.59
CA ALA A 432 52.78 -7.31 23.30
C ALA A 432 53.35 -6.67 24.59
N ALA A 433 52.49 -6.34 25.56
CA ALA A 433 52.92 -5.83 26.86
C ALA A 433 53.68 -6.90 27.68
N ALA A 434 53.21 -8.16 27.66
CA ALA A 434 53.89 -9.28 28.31
C ALA A 434 55.25 -9.57 27.64
N THR A 435 55.31 -9.54 26.30
CA THR A 435 56.54 -9.76 25.52
C THR A 435 57.57 -8.65 25.75
N ALA A 436 57.14 -7.39 25.76
CA ALA A 436 58.00 -6.24 26.06
C ALA A 436 58.51 -6.27 27.52
N LYS A 437 57.69 -6.75 28.46
CA LYS A 437 58.10 -6.94 29.86
C LYS A 437 59.13 -8.07 29.99
N LEU A 438 58.95 -9.17 29.25
CA LEU A 438 59.89 -10.29 29.19
C LEU A 438 61.24 -9.89 28.57
N GLN A 439 61.22 -9.12 27.47
CA GLN A 439 62.43 -8.62 26.81
C GLN A 439 63.22 -7.63 27.69
N LYS A 440 62.55 -6.80 28.49
CA LYS A 440 63.23 -5.93 29.47
C LYS A 440 63.91 -6.71 30.61
N VAL A 441 63.30 -7.80 31.07
CA VAL A 441 63.90 -8.68 32.08
C VAL A 441 65.15 -9.38 31.50
N LEU A 442 65.07 -9.85 30.25
CA LEU A 442 66.20 -10.50 29.57
C LEU A 442 67.34 -9.53 29.22
N ALA A 443 67.04 -8.27 28.90
CA ALA A 443 68.04 -7.24 28.61
C ALA A 443 68.68 -6.62 29.88
N GLY A 444 68.06 -6.78 31.05
CA GLY A 444 68.55 -6.28 32.34
C GLY A 444 69.39 -7.29 33.14
N GLY A 445 69.51 -8.54 32.69
CA GLY A 445 70.24 -9.62 33.35
C GLY A 445 71.72 -9.72 32.97
N GLY A 446 72.35 -8.60 32.65
CA GLY A 446 73.78 -8.51 32.33
C GLY A 446 74.55 -7.63 33.31
N ARG A 447 74.72 -8.12 34.54
CA ARG A 447 75.87 -7.87 35.42
C ARG A 447 76.10 -9.06 36.33
#